data_AF-A0A2V7TL61-F1
#
_entry.id   AF-A0A2V7TL61-F1
#
_cell.length_a   1.000
_cell.length_b   1.000
_cell.length_c   1.000
_cell.angle_alpha   90.00
_cell.angle_beta   90.00
_cell.angle_gamma   90.00
#
_symmetry.space_group_name_H-M   'P 1'
#
loop_
_entity.id
_entity.type
_entity.pdbx_description
1 polymer ?
#
loop_
_entity_poly.entity_id
_entity_poly.type
_entity_poly.pdbx_seq_one_letter_code
_entity_poly.pdbx_strand_id
1 'polypeptide(L)'
;MLTRRAGFTLIELLVGIALASLVGAAIVQLLVRQQRFYNSTNDATLTRQQLRQAAAILPADLKGISSVGGDIYLMTDSSLEFRSAFGSSVVCTNLAGKLSTVPQSLAKGSVMSSWSMPLSPGDSVAVYNDGASINVTDDAWSRYQISVVTPVAGNVANGCPTSSGLVQPSDLTGSNPSYQLTFVSAASGNIHPGAAMRFFRRVRYRLYKDTDNKWYLGYYDCKTGRSPVCNTTKAIAGPFQPYATNGTSGVQFAYYDATGAVTAIPANVMRISLVVRGQGAGLVNFTGTHATTFGDSMRIEIGLRNRN
;
A
#
# COMPACT_ATOMS: atom_id res chain seq x y z
N MET A 1 33.37 -35.03 67.76
CA MET A 1 31.99 -35.59 67.61
C MET A 1 31.76 -35.91 66.15
N LEU A 2 31.84 -37.19 65.78
CA LEU A 2 31.52 -37.66 64.43
C LEU A 2 29.99 -37.72 64.30
N THR A 3 29.42 -36.82 63.51
CA THR A 3 28.02 -36.85 63.10
C THR A 3 27.71 -38.18 62.40
N ARG A 4 26.85 -39.01 63.01
CA ARG A 4 26.25 -40.20 62.39
C ARG A 4 25.53 -39.76 61.12
N ARG A 5 26.02 -40.17 59.95
CA ARG A 5 25.28 -40.03 58.69
C ARG A 5 24.22 -41.13 58.67
N ALA A 6 22.96 -40.76 58.86
CA ALA A 6 21.84 -41.68 58.62
C ALA A 6 21.74 -41.92 57.10
N GLY A 7 21.83 -43.18 56.68
CA GLY A 7 21.58 -43.57 55.28
C GLY A 7 20.08 -43.58 54.99
N PHE A 8 19.69 -43.25 53.77
CA PHE A 8 18.31 -43.32 53.32
C PHE A 8 17.83 -44.77 53.21
N THR A 9 16.59 -45.03 53.63
CA THR A 9 15.97 -46.34 53.44
C THR A 9 15.46 -46.50 52.00
N LEU A 10 15.45 -47.73 51.48
CA LEU A 10 14.98 -48.02 50.12
C LEU A 10 13.56 -47.49 49.86
N ILE A 11 12.69 -47.55 50.88
CA ILE A 11 11.31 -47.08 50.79
C ILE A 11 11.20 -45.56 50.67
N GLU A 12 12.08 -44.82 51.34
CA GLU A 12 12.17 -43.36 51.28
C GLU A 12 12.59 -42.89 49.87
N LEU A 13 13.52 -43.61 49.25
CA LEU A 13 13.94 -43.41 47.86
C LEU A 13 12.80 -43.68 46.88
N LEU A 14 12.05 -44.78 47.06
CA LEU A 14 10.89 -45.11 46.23
C LEU A 14 9.80 -44.04 46.30
N VAL A 15 9.45 -43.59 47.50
CA VAL A 15 8.45 -42.53 47.71
C VAL A 15 8.95 -41.20 47.11
N GLY A 16 10.23 -40.87 47.31
CA GLY A 16 10.83 -39.67 46.74
C GLY A 16 10.77 -39.64 45.21
N ILE A 17 11.10 -40.75 44.54
CA ILE A 17 11.03 -40.86 43.07
C ILE A 17 9.58 -40.79 42.58
N ALA A 18 8.63 -41.44 43.27
CA ALA A 18 7.22 -41.39 42.90
C ALA A 18 6.66 -39.95 42.98
N LEU A 19 6.94 -39.22 44.05
CA LEU A 19 6.52 -37.83 44.19
C LEU A 19 7.21 -36.90 43.19
N ALA A 20 8.52 -37.07 42.96
CA ALA A 20 9.27 -36.28 42.00
C ALA A 20 8.75 -36.48 40.57
N SER A 21 8.41 -37.71 40.18
CA SER A 21 7.85 -38.01 38.86
C SER A 21 6.44 -37.44 38.68
N LEU A 22 5.59 -37.47 39.73
CA LEU A 22 4.25 -36.88 39.69
C LEU A 22 4.32 -35.35 39.52
N VAL A 23 5.19 -34.67 40.28
CA VAL A 23 5.40 -33.23 40.15
C VAL A 23 6.02 -32.89 38.79
N GLY A 24 7.02 -33.67 38.34
CA GLY A 24 7.63 -33.51 37.03
C GLY A 24 6.61 -33.62 35.90
N ALA A 25 5.74 -34.62 35.95
CA ALA A 25 4.66 -34.81 34.96
C ALA A 25 3.67 -33.62 34.96
N ALA A 26 3.30 -33.11 36.13
CA ALA A 26 2.42 -31.94 36.24
C ALA A 26 3.06 -30.67 35.63
N ILE A 27 4.36 -30.44 35.87
CA ILE A 27 5.10 -29.31 35.30
C ILE A 27 5.18 -29.44 33.77
N VAL A 28 5.51 -30.62 33.26
CA VAL A 28 5.57 -30.87 31.81
C VAL A 28 4.19 -30.63 31.16
N GLN A 29 3.10 -31.11 31.78
CA GLN A 29 1.76 -30.85 31.28
C GLN A 29 1.43 -29.35 31.25
N LEU A 30 1.82 -28.60 32.28
CA LEU A 30 1.64 -27.16 32.33
C LEU A 30 2.42 -26.46 31.22
N LEU A 31 3.70 -26.81 31.03
CA LEU A 31 4.55 -26.23 29.98
C LEU A 31 4.00 -26.50 28.58
N VAL A 32 3.53 -27.71 28.29
CA VAL A 32 2.92 -28.05 26.99
C VAL A 32 1.64 -27.26 26.76
N ARG A 33 0.81 -27.08 27.80
CA ARG A 33 -0.40 -26.24 27.71
C ARG A 33 -0.05 -24.77 27.44
N GLN A 34 0.93 -24.24 28.16
CA GLN A 34 1.42 -22.88 27.95
C GLN A 34 1.95 -22.69 26.53
N GLN A 35 2.79 -23.60 26.04
CA GLN A 35 3.35 -23.53 24.69
C GLN A 35 2.26 -23.52 23.61
N ARG A 36 1.24 -24.39 23.71
CA ARG A 36 0.10 -24.42 22.78
C ARG A 36 -0.70 -23.12 22.80
N PHE A 37 -0.93 -22.57 23.99
CA PHE A 37 -1.62 -21.30 24.16
C PHE A 37 -0.84 -20.14 23.55
N TYR A 38 0.47 -20.07 23.80
CA TYR A 38 1.35 -19.05 23.22
C TYR A 38 1.38 -19.15 21.69
N ASN A 39 1.52 -20.35 21.14
CA ASN A 39 1.49 -20.56 19.69
C ASN A 39 0.16 -20.11 19.09
N SER A 40 -0.96 -20.44 19.73
CA SER A 40 -2.30 -20.05 19.25
C SER A 40 -2.51 -18.54 19.31
N THR A 41 -2.03 -17.89 20.38
CA THR A 41 -2.10 -16.43 20.54
C THR A 41 -1.22 -15.71 19.54
N ASN A 42 -0.03 -16.25 19.27
CA ASN A 42 0.89 -15.71 18.27
C ASN A 42 0.27 -15.78 16.86
N ASP A 43 -0.30 -16.92 16.47
CA ASP A 43 -0.94 -17.10 15.16
C ASP A 43 -2.13 -16.15 14.95
N ALA A 44 -2.96 -15.99 15.99
CA ALA A 44 -4.07 -15.02 15.97
C ALA A 44 -3.57 -13.56 15.85
N THR A 45 -2.50 -13.22 16.57
CA THR A 45 -1.90 -11.88 16.53
C THR A 45 -1.32 -11.57 15.15
N LEU A 46 -0.55 -12.50 14.57
CA LEU A 46 0.01 -12.37 13.24
C LEU A 46 -1.08 -12.22 12.18
N THR A 47 -2.13 -13.05 12.24
CA THR A 47 -3.27 -12.97 11.31
C THR A 47 -3.93 -11.58 11.34
N ARG A 48 -4.14 -11.02 12.55
CA ARG A 48 -4.70 -9.68 12.72
C ARG A 48 -3.78 -8.56 12.25
N GLN A 49 -2.46 -8.69 12.45
CA GLN A 49 -1.48 -7.73 11.93
C GLN A 49 -1.53 -7.67 10.40
N GLN A 50 -1.61 -8.82 9.73
CA GLN A 50 -1.72 -8.91 8.27
C GLN A 50 -3.02 -8.29 7.75
N LEU A 51 -4.14 -8.51 8.44
CA LEU A 51 -5.41 -7.84 8.13
C LEU A 51 -5.30 -6.32 8.25
N ARG A 52 -4.70 -5.82 9.34
CA ARG A 52 -4.49 -4.37 9.55
C ARG A 52 -3.57 -3.76 8.50
N GLN A 53 -2.56 -4.47 8.04
CA GLN A 53 -1.67 -4.00 6.98
C GLN A 53 -2.42 -3.83 5.65
N ALA A 54 -3.23 -4.81 5.26
CA ALA A 54 -4.13 -4.68 4.12
C ALA A 54 -5.14 -3.52 4.30
N ALA A 55 -5.61 -3.32 5.55
CA ALA A 55 -6.53 -2.24 5.92
C ALA A 55 -5.97 -0.85 5.77
N ALA A 56 -4.68 -0.68 6.00
CA ALA A 56 -4.05 0.63 6.04
C ALA A 56 -3.70 1.11 4.63
N ILE A 57 -3.21 0.19 3.78
CA ILE A 57 -2.65 0.52 2.47
C ILE A 57 -3.77 0.85 1.47
N LEU A 58 -4.73 -0.06 1.30
CA LEU A 58 -5.74 0.07 0.24
C LEU A 58 -6.58 1.36 0.37
N PRO A 59 -7.12 1.72 1.54
CA PRO A 59 -7.89 2.96 1.66
C PRO A 59 -7.09 4.22 1.40
N ALA A 60 -5.78 4.24 1.69
CA ALA A 60 -4.93 5.40 1.40
C ALA A 60 -4.80 5.61 -0.12
N ASP A 61 -4.56 4.53 -0.87
CA ASP A 61 -4.46 4.56 -2.33
C ASP A 61 -5.81 4.83 -3.01
N LEU A 62 -6.90 4.23 -2.51
CA LEU A 62 -8.22 4.31 -3.13
C LEU A 62 -8.90 5.68 -2.94
N LYS A 63 -8.62 6.41 -1.85
CA LYS A 63 -9.26 7.71 -1.55
C LYS A 63 -8.96 8.79 -2.60
N GLY A 64 -7.85 8.67 -3.33
CA GLY A 64 -7.41 9.63 -4.34
C GLY A 64 -7.98 9.42 -5.73
N ILE A 65 -8.69 8.31 -5.96
CA ILE A 65 -9.18 7.90 -7.28
C ILE A 65 -10.38 8.74 -7.72
N SER A 66 -10.42 9.07 -9.00
CA SER A 66 -11.59 9.63 -9.68
C SER A 66 -12.26 8.60 -10.59
N SER A 67 -13.49 8.19 -10.28
CA SER A 67 -14.27 7.31 -11.16
C SER A 67 -14.63 8.00 -12.47
N VAL A 68 -15.06 9.26 -12.40
CA VAL A 68 -15.37 10.11 -13.57
C VAL A 68 -14.11 10.45 -14.36
N GLY A 69 -12.96 10.57 -13.69
CA GLY A 69 -11.65 10.82 -14.31
C GLY A 69 -11.10 9.62 -15.09
N GLY A 70 -11.77 8.47 -15.05
CA GLY A 70 -11.34 7.25 -15.72
C GLY A 70 -10.13 6.59 -15.05
N ASP A 71 -9.99 6.74 -13.73
CA ASP A 71 -8.85 6.19 -13.00
C ASP A 71 -8.97 4.69 -12.71
N ILE A 72 -10.15 4.08 -12.89
CA ILE A 72 -10.38 2.63 -12.73
C ILE A 72 -10.28 1.95 -14.11
N TYR A 73 -9.30 1.07 -14.29
CA TYR A 73 -9.05 0.36 -15.55
C TYR A 73 -9.69 -1.02 -15.59
N LEU A 74 -9.65 -1.74 -14.48
CA LEU A 74 -10.22 -3.08 -14.35
C LEU A 74 -10.75 -3.24 -12.94
N MET A 75 -11.96 -3.77 -12.81
CA MET A 75 -12.56 -4.06 -11.52
C MET A 75 -13.22 -5.42 -11.56
N THR A 76 -12.80 -6.30 -10.65
CA THR A 76 -13.39 -7.61 -10.42
C THR A 76 -13.66 -7.80 -8.94
N ASP A 77 -14.28 -8.92 -8.58
CA ASP A 77 -14.53 -9.30 -7.19
C ASP A 77 -13.25 -9.56 -6.37
N SER A 78 -12.11 -9.77 -7.02
CA SER A 78 -10.85 -10.23 -6.40
C SER A 78 -9.63 -9.44 -6.87
N SER A 79 -9.82 -8.48 -7.76
CA SER A 79 -8.77 -7.59 -8.23
C SER A 79 -9.30 -6.22 -8.61
N LEU A 80 -8.45 -5.21 -8.43
CA LEU A 80 -8.73 -3.84 -8.79
C LEU A 80 -7.49 -3.22 -9.39
N GLU A 81 -7.62 -2.66 -10.59
CA GLU A 81 -6.57 -1.97 -11.31
C GLU A 81 -6.97 -0.52 -11.53
N PHE A 82 -6.11 0.39 -11.10
CA PHE A 82 -6.41 1.80 -11.09
C PHE A 82 -5.15 2.66 -11.16
N ARG A 83 -5.36 3.96 -11.30
CA ARG A 83 -4.33 4.98 -11.22
C ARG A 83 -4.14 5.43 -9.76
N SER A 84 -3.03 5.02 -9.13
CA SER A 84 -2.68 5.44 -7.76
C SER A 84 -1.82 6.70 -7.78
N ALA A 85 -2.17 7.67 -6.93
CA ALA A 85 -1.41 8.91 -6.77
C ALA A 85 -0.24 8.66 -5.80
N PHE A 86 0.99 8.96 -6.22
CA PHE A 86 2.18 8.68 -5.41
C PHE A 86 3.01 9.92 -5.07
N GLY A 87 2.64 11.06 -5.63
CA GLY A 87 3.34 12.30 -5.36
C GLY A 87 2.65 13.53 -5.94
N SER A 88 3.20 14.67 -5.57
CA SER A 88 2.81 15.99 -6.06
C SER A 88 4.03 16.88 -6.21
N SER A 89 3.92 17.88 -7.08
CA SER A 89 4.91 18.94 -7.24
C SER A 89 4.17 20.24 -7.59
N VAL A 90 4.92 21.33 -7.63
CA VAL A 90 4.53 22.55 -8.33
C VAL A 90 5.33 22.66 -9.62
N VAL A 91 4.72 23.19 -10.68
CA VAL A 91 5.40 23.56 -11.93
C VAL A 91 6.33 24.72 -11.63
N CYS A 92 7.63 24.52 -11.84
CA CYS A 92 8.60 25.59 -11.70
C CYS A 92 8.79 26.38 -13.00
N THR A 93 8.86 25.69 -14.14
CA THR A 93 8.94 26.31 -15.47
C THR A 93 8.17 25.49 -16.49
N ASN A 94 7.70 26.18 -17.53
CA ASN A 94 7.16 25.56 -18.74
C ASN A 94 7.96 26.08 -19.94
N LEU A 95 8.78 25.20 -20.51
CA LEU A 95 9.69 25.55 -21.61
C LEU A 95 9.37 24.69 -22.83
N ALA A 96 8.70 25.29 -23.81
CA ALA A 96 8.28 24.62 -25.05
C ALA A 96 7.48 23.31 -24.78
N GLY A 97 6.57 23.33 -23.81
CA GLY A 97 5.74 22.18 -23.44
C GLY A 97 6.46 21.11 -22.61
N LYS A 98 7.68 21.39 -22.13
CA LYS A 98 8.36 20.62 -21.07
C LYS A 98 8.14 21.31 -19.74
N LEU A 99 7.76 20.54 -18.72
CA LEU A 99 7.50 21.09 -17.39
C LEU A 99 8.61 20.69 -16.44
N SER A 100 9.10 21.63 -15.64
CA SER A 100 10.07 21.33 -14.59
C SER A 100 9.44 21.39 -13.21
N THR A 101 9.93 20.56 -12.30
CA THR A 101 9.45 20.47 -10.92
C THR A 101 10.29 21.33 -9.99
N VAL A 102 9.73 21.68 -8.83
CA VAL A 102 10.52 22.21 -7.71
C VAL A 102 11.32 21.04 -7.08
N PRO A 103 12.55 21.25 -6.57
CA PRO A 103 13.28 20.22 -5.82
C PRO A 103 12.50 19.73 -4.58
N GLN A 104 12.80 18.53 -4.09
CA GLN A 104 12.07 17.93 -2.96
C GLN A 104 12.34 18.63 -1.64
N SER A 105 13.56 19.11 -1.45
CA SER A 105 13.96 19.86 -0.26
C SER A 105 14.20 21.32 -0.62
N LEU A 106 13.67 22.23 0.18
CA LEU A 106 13.98 23.66 0.08
C LEU A 106 14.59 24.12 1.41
N ALA A 107 15.58 25.00 1.35
CA ALA A 107 16.24 25.58 2.52
C ALA A 107 15.24 26.33 3.44
N LYS A 108 14.16 26.85 2.85
CA LYS A 108 13.04 27.49 3.59
C LYS A 108 12.13 26.49 4.32
N GLY A 109 12.34 25.19 4.17
CA GLY A 109 11.50 24.14 4.78
C GLY A 109 10.12 23.95 4.15
N SER A 110 9.79 24.69 3.08
CA SER A 110 8.52 24.52 2.35
C SER A 110 8.57 23.25 1.50
N VAL A 111 7.58 22.37 1.63
CA VAL A 111 7.49 21.12 0.86
C VAL A 111 6.56 21.34 -0.32
N MET A 112 7.14 21.70 -1.47
CA MET A 112 6.39 21.89 -2.73
C MET A 112 6.40 20.66 -3.63
N SER A 113 7.33 19.73 -3.37
CA SER A 113 7.52 18.49 -4.12
C SER A 113 7.70 17.32 -3.17
N SER A 114 6.88 16.29 -3.34
CA SER A 114 6.96 15.06 -2.56
C SER A 114 6.48 13.88 -3.38
N TRP A 115 7.17 12.75 -3.29
CA TRP A 115 6.73 11.50 -3.89
C TRP A 115 7.30 10.32 -3.12
N SER A 116 6.49 9.27 -2.96
CA SER A 116 6.88 8.05 -2.25
C SER A 116 7.75 7.11 -3.09
N MET A 117 7.85 7.37 -4.40
CA MET A 117 8.69 6.61 -5.32
C MET A 117 9.27 7.52 -6.41
N PRO A 118 10.45 7.20 -6.97
CA PRO A 118 11.04 8.01 -8.03
C PRO A 118 10.15 8.14 -9.26
N LEU A 119 10.15 9.35 -9.83
CA LEU A 119 9.57 9.63 -11.14
C LEU A 119 10.30 8.84 -12.22
N SER A 120 9.54 8.34 -13.20
CA SER A 120 10.10 7.55 -14.28
C SER A 120 9.30 7.71 -15.57
N PRO A 121 9.93 7.46 -16.73
CA PRO A 121 9.20 7.30 -17.99
C PRO A 121 8.04 6.30 -17.87
N GLY A 122 6.91 6.64 -18.49
CA GLY A 122 5.68 5.85 -18.46
C GLY A 122 4.71 6.23 -17.32
N ASP A 123 5.15 7.04 -16.35
CA ASP A 123 4.25 7.61 -15.35
C ASP A 123 3.29 8.64 -15.95
N SER A 124 2.15 8.84 -15.31
CA SER A 124 1.18 9.88 -15.70
C SER A 124 1.26 11.05 -14.74
N VAL A 125 1.04 12.26 -15.24
CA VAL A 125 0.88 13.46 -14.41
C VAL A 125 -0.40 14.18 -14.79
N ALA A 126 -1.14 14.67 -13.80
CA ALA A 126 -2.17 15.68 -14.00
C ALA A 126 -1.62 17.04 -13.55
N VAL A 127 -1.77 18.05 -14.39
CA VAL A 127 -1.29 19.41 -14.12
C VAL A 127 -2.46 20.35 -14.23
N TYR A 128 -2.59 21.26 -13.27
CA TYR A 128 -3.59 22.32 -13.34
C TYR A 128 -3.26 23.27 -14.50
N ASN A 129 -4.25 23.53 -15.34
CA ASN A 129 -4.14 24.37 -16.51
C ASN A 129 -5.21 25.46 -16.39
N ASP A 130 -4.77 26.70 -16.24
CA ASP A 130 -5.64 27.89 -16.06
C ASP A 130 -6.32 28.31 -17.36
N GLY A 131 -6.10 27.58 -18.47
CA GLY A 131 -6.71 27.90 -19.74
C GLY A 131 -6.12 29.18 -20.37
N ALA A 132 -6.80 29.68 -21.40
CA ALA A 132 -6.34 30.85 -22.15
C ALA A 132 -6.93 32.16 -21.59
N SER A 133 -7.94 32.06 -20.74
CA SER A 133 -8.68 33.17 -20.18
C SER A 133 -8.48 33.23 -18.66
N ILE A 134 -8.79 34.37 -18.05
CA ILE A 134 -8.77 34.53 -16.58
C ILE A 134 -10.02 33.94 -15.91
N ASN A 135 -10.91 33.31 -16.66
CA ASN A 135 -12.16 32.78 -16.14
C ASN A 135 -11.97 31.37 -15.61
N VAL A 136 -12.68 31.01 -14.55
CA VAL A 136 -12.61 29.65 -13.96
C VAL A 136 -13.25 28.55 -14.84
N THR A 137 -13.81 28.90 -15.99
CA THR A 137 -14.55 27.97 -16.85
C THR A 137 -13.67 27.16 -17.79
N ASP A 138 -12.48 27.67 -18.13
CA ASP A 138 -11.47 26.94 -18.91
C ASP A 138 -10.39 26.28 -18.05
N ASP A 139 -10.43 26.51 -16.73
CA ASP A 139 -9.60 25.81 -15.74
C ASP A 139 -9.86 24.31 -15.76
N ALA A 140 -8.83 23.52 -16.03
CA ALA A 140 -8.95 22.07 -16.08
C ALA A 140 -7.68 21.34 -15.63
N TRP A 141 -7.87 20.16 -15.05
CA TRP A 141 -6.78 19.21 -14.85
C TRP A 141 -6.42 18.53 -16.17
N SER A 142 -5.32 18.95 -16.78
CA SER A 142 -4.78 18.37 -18.00
C SER A 142 -3.88 17.18 -17.68
N ARG A 143 -4.08 16.04 -18.36
CA ARG A 143 -3.30 14.81 -18.13
C ARG A 143 -2.25 14.61 -19.21
N TYR A 144 -1.04 14.26 -18.79
CA TYR A 144 0.09 13.98 -19.67
C TYR A 144 0.76 12.67 -19.28
N GLN A 145 1.35 12.00 -20.26
CA GLN A 145 2.20 10.83 -20.05
C GLN A 145 3.67 11.24 -20.15
N ILE A 146 4.45 10.94 -19.11
CA ILE A 146 5.89 11.24 -19.05
C ILE A 146 6.63 10.30 -20.00
N SER A 147 7.40 10.85 -20.92
CA SER A 147 8.28 10.11 -21.84
C SER A 147 9.73 10.12 -21.37
N VAL A 148 10.20 11.25 -20.80
CA VAL A 148 11.57 11.39 -20.28
C VAL A 148 11.54 12.17 -18.97
N VAL A 149 12.36 11.73 -18.02
CA VAL A 149 12.64 12.43 -16.77
C VAL A 149 14.13 12.77 -16.75
N THR A 150 14.45 14.06 -16.76
CA THR A 150 15.84 14.53 -16.74
C THR A 150 16.10 15.26 -15.42
N PRO A 151 17.00 14.78 -14.55
CA PRO A 151 17.42 15.54 -13.39
C PRO A 151 18.23 16.75 -13.87
N VAL A 152 17.91 17.92 -13.33
CA VAL A 152 18.56 19.19 -13.64
C VAL A 152 19.02 19.82 -12.33
N ALA A 153 20.35 19.86 -12.18
CA ALA A 153 21.02 20.54 -11.10
C ALA A 153 21.38 21.97 -11.51
N GLY A 154 21.44 22.88 -10.53
CA GLY A 154 21.84 24.27 -10.73
C GLY A 154 20.72 25.20 -11.19
N ASN A 155 21.05 26.50 -11.21
CA ASN A 155 20.16 27.61 -11.54
C ASN A 155 20.05 27.80 -13.06
N VAL A 156 19.28 26.94 -13.73
CA VAL A 156 19.14 26.92 -15.20
C VAL A 156 17.68 26.93 -15.63
N ALA A 157 17.39 27.50 -16.81
CA ALA A 157 16.03 27.71 -17.29
C ALA A 157 15.24 26.42 -17.56
N ASN A 158 15.93 25.33 -17.94
CA ASN A 158 15.31 24.02 -18.17
C ASN A 158 15.09 23.22 -16.87
N GLY A 159 15.59 23.70 -15.73
CA GLY A 159 15.30 23.15 -14.41
C GLY A 159 14.34 24.05 -13.65
N CYS A 160 14.68 24.37 -12.42
CA CYS A 160 13.97 25.35 -11.61
C CYS A 160 14.88 26.55 -11.32
N PRO A 161 14.87 27.61 -12.15
CA PRO A 161 15.69 28.77 -11.92
C PRO A 161 15.14 29.61 -10.77
N THR A 162 16.02 30.33 -10.07
CA THR A 162 15.68 31.27 -8.99
C THR A 162 14.77 32.41 -9.43
N SER A 163 14.75 32.73 -10.73
CA SER A 163 13.79 33.67 -11.32
C SER A 163 12.32 33.21 -11.23
N SER A 164 12.07 31.93 -10.95
CA SER A 164 10.72 31.43 -10.62
C SER A 164 10.18 31.97 -9.30
N GLY A 165 11.05 32.46 -8.40
CA GLY A 165 10.68 32.84 -7.03
C GLY A 165 10.41 31.65 -6.09
N LEU A 166 10.43 30.42 -6.59
CA LEU A 166 10.11 29.21 -5.82
C LEU A 166 11.32 28.60 -5.10
N VAL A 167 12.53 28.91 -5.55
CA VAL A 167 13.79 28.32 -5.07
C VAL A 167 14.87 29.38 -4.85
N GLN A 168 15.88 29.03 -4.07
CA GLN A 168 17.11 29.78 -3.85
C GLN A 168 18.32 29.01 -4.42
N PRO A 169 19.47 29.67 -4.67
CA PRO A 169 20.64 29.01 -5.25
C PRO A 169 21.12 27.77 -4.47
N SER A 170 20.99 27.79 -3.14
CA SER A 170 21.37 26.68 -2.25
C SER A 170 20.48 25.43 -2.40
N ASP A 171 19.27 25.57 -2.96
CA ASP A 171 18.34 24.45 -3.13
C ASP A 171 18.75 23.54 -4.30
N LEU A 172 19.48 24.09 -5.28
CA LEU A 172 19.71 23.45 -6.58
C LEU A 172 21.06 22.73 -6.62
N THR A 173 21.18 21.64 -5.87
CA THR A 173 22.40 20.84 -5.81
C THR A 173 22.28 19.56 -6.64
N GLY A 174 23.41 18.88 -6.89
CA GLY A 174 23.40 17.57 -7.55
C GLY A 174 22.65 16.49 -6.75
N SER A 175 22.58 16.62 -5.42
CA SER A 175 21.84 15.71 -4.54
C SER A 175 20.38 16.09 -4.33
N ASN A 176 19.97 17.30 -4.76
CA ASN A 176 18.60 17.79 -4.70
C ASN A 176 18.21 18.47 -6.03
N PRO A 177 18.20 17.71 -7.14
CA PRO A 177 17.91 18.27 -8.44
C PRO A 177 16.42 18.62 -8.58
N SER A 178 16.14 19.59 -9.44
CA SER A 178 14.83 19.70 -10.08
C SER A 178 14.70 18.62 -11.16
N TYR A 179 13.48 18.27 -11.57
CA TYR A 179 13.26 17.33 -12.67
C TYR A 179 12.55 18.00 -13.82
N GLN A 180 13.16 17.98 -15.00
CA GLN A 180 12.51 18.34 -16.26
C GLN A 180 11.76 17.13 -16.81
N LEU A 181 10.49 17.31 -17.08
CA LEU A 181 9.59 16.29 -17.62
C LEU A 181 9.32 16.60 -19.08
N THR A 182 9.64 15.64 -19.93
CA THR A 182 9.15 15.60 -21.31
C THR A 182 7.98 14.64 -21.39
N PHE A 183 6.99 15.00 -22.18
CA PHE A 183 5.76 14.24 -22.34
C PHE A 183 5.64 13.64 -23.74
N VAL A 184 4.77 12.65 -23.90
CA VAL A 184 4.44 12.08 -25.22
C VAL A 184 3.76 13.14 -26.10
N SER A 185 2.81 13.90 -25.53
CA SER A 185 2.24 15.11 -26.12
C SER A 185 2.73 16.32 -25.34
N ALA A 186 3.22 17.35 -26.03
CA ALA A 186 3.73 18.57 -25.40
C ALA A 186 2.68 19.19 -24.46
N ALA A 187 3.13 19.69 -23.30
CA ALA A 187 2.25 20.37 -22.36
C ALA A 187 1.73 21.69 -22.96
N SER A 188 0.50 22.07 -22.59
CA SER A 188 -0.08 23.35 -22.97
C SER A 188 0.80 24.53 -22.52
N GLY A 189 0.89 25.57 -23.35
CA GLY A 189 1.55 26.83 -22.98
C GLY A 189 0.81 27.62 -21.89
N ASN A 190 -0.44 27.28 -21.63
CA ASN A 190 -1.29 27.90 -20.60
C ASN A 190 -1.01 27.36 -19.19
N ILE A 191 -0.09 26.40 -19.05
CA ILE A 191 0.35 25.94 -17.74
C ILE A 191 1.45 26.90 -17.25
N HIS A 192 1.13 27.66 -16.22
CA HIS A 192 2.02 28.66 -15.65
C HIS A 192 2.88 28.13 -14.49
N PRO A 193 4.05 28.75 -14.23
CA PRO A 193 4.79 28.51 -13.00
C PRO A 193 3.91 28.71 -11.77
N GLY A 194 3.97 27.81 -10.80
CA GLY A 194 3.08 27.79 -9.65
C GLY A 194 1.91 26.79 -9.77
N ALA A 195 1.61 26.28 -10.97
CA ALA A 195 0.55 25.31 -11.17
C ALA A 195 0.81 23.99 -10.42
N ALA A 196 -0.25 23.41 -9.84
CA ALA A 196 -0.15 22.15 -9.12
C ALA A 196 0.00 20.95 -10.05
N MET A 197 0.86 20.00 -9.66
CA MET A 197 1.11 18.74 -10.36
C MET A 197 0.77 17.56 -9.44
N ARG A 198 0.13 16.52 -9.98
CA ARG A 198 -0.13 15.26 -9.29
C ARG A 198 0.40 14.11 -10.12
N PHE A 199 1.23 13.27 -9.53
CA PHE A 199 1.86 12.14 -10.21
C PHE A 199 1.13 10.85 -9.89
N PHE A 200 1.01 10.02 -10.92
CA PHE A 200 0.28 8.79 -10.84
C PHE A 200 0.96 7.64 -11.55
N ARG A 201 0.71 6.45 -11.03
CA ARG A 201 1.16 5.18 -11.62
C ARG A 201 -0.01 4.21 -11.67
N ARG A 202 -0.10 3.44 -12.74
CA ARG A 202 -1.08 2.35 -12.84
C ARG A 202 -0.64 1.22 -11.91
N VAL A 203 -1.51 0.82 -11.01
CA VAL A 203 -1.26 -0.26 -10.04
C VAL A 203 -2.40 -1.25 -10.06
N ARG A 204 -2.10 -2.50 -9.71
CA ARG A 204 -3.11 -3.52 -9.51
C ARG A 204 -2.92 -4.20 -8.17
N TYR A 205 -4.03 -4.29 -7.45
CA TYR A 205 -4.19 -5.15 -6.28
C TYR A 205 -4.99 -6.38 -6.69
N ARG A 206 -4.56 -7.56 -6.28
CA ARG A 206 -5.28 -8.81 -6.57
C ARG A 206 -5.08 -9.85 -5.48
N LEU A 207 -6.09 -10.68 -5.25
CA LEU A 207 -5.87 -11.96 -4.57
C LEU A 207 -5.06 -12.87 -5.50
N TYR A 208 -3.97 -13.45 -5.01
CA TYR A 208 -3.21 -14.43 -5.79
C TYR A 208 -2.63 -15.52 -4.89
N LYS A 209 -2.37 -16.69 -5.49
CA LYS A 209 -1.68 -17.79 -4.84
C LYS A 209 -0.19 -17.70 -5.15
N ASP A 210 0.64 -17.66 -4.12
CA ASP A 210 2.10 -17.63 -4.26
C ASP A 210 2.68 -19.06 -4.30
N THR A 211 3.99 -19.16 -4.50
CA THR A 211 4.78 -20.38 -4.64
C THR A 211 4.70 -21.31 -3.42
N ASP A 212 4.41 -20.77 -2.24
CA ASP A 212 4.18 -21.53 -1.00
C ASP A 212 2.76 -22.13 -0.89
N ASN A 213 1.98 -22.05 -1.97
CA ASN A 213 0.59 -22.47 -2.07
C ASN A 213 -0.40 -21.72 -1.17
N LYS A 214 -0.02 -20.59 -0.58
CA LYS A 214 -0.91 -19.74 0.22
C LYS A 214 -1.40 -18.55 -0.59
N TRP A 215 -2.49 -17.94 -0.13
CA TRP A 215 -3.13 -16.82 -0.81
C TRP A 215 -2.74 -15.49 -0.16
N TYR A 216 -2.42 -14.51 -0.99
CA TYR A 216 -1.95 -13.20 -0.56
C TYR A 216 -2.67 -12.08 -1.32
N LEU A 217 -2.74 -10.91 -0.69
CA LEU A 217 -2.98 -9.68 -1.42
C LEU A 217 -1.69 -9.33 -2.13
N GLY A 218 -1.73 -9.42 -3.45
CA GLY A 218 -0.66 -9.09 -4.34
C GLY A 218 -0.75 -7.66 -4.83
N TYR A 219 0.41 -7.04 -5.02
CA TYR A 219 0.57 -5.73 -5.61
C TYR A 219 1.57 -5.78 -6.76
N TYR A 220 1.27 -5.08 -7.85
CA TYR A 220 2.25 -4.72 -8.86
C TYR A 220 1.87 -3.42 -9.56
N ASP A 221 2.87 -2.74 -10.10
CA ASP A 221 2.70 -1.54 -10.91
C ASP A 221 2.91 -1.83 -12.40
N CYS A 222 2.28 -1.03 -13.24
CA CYS A 222 2.43 -1.03 -14.69
C CYS A 222 2.91 0.34 -15.19
N LYS A 223 3.85 0.34 -16.13
CA LYS A 223 4.39 1.55 -16.77
C LYS A 223 4.41 1.37 -18.27
N THR A 224 3.85 2.33 -18.98
CA THR A 224 3.89 2.35 -20.45
C THR A 224 5.34 2.52 -20.92
N GLY A 225 5.78 1.71 -21.88
CA GLY A 225 7.15 1.76 -22.41
C GLY A 225 8.19 0.97 -21.58
N ARG A 226 7.80 0.36 -20.45
CA ARG A 226 8.66 -0.60 -19.74
C ARG A 226 8.49 -2.01 -20.33
N SER A 227 9.54 -2.83 -20.31
CA SER A 227 9.47 -4.27 -20.62
C SER A 227 9.94 -5.11 -19.43
N PRO A 228 9.09 -5.98 -18.84
CA PRO A 228 7.66 -6.09 -19.09
C PRO A 228 6.89 -4.84 -18.64
N VAL A 229 5.76 -4.55 -19.28
CA VAL A 229 4.92 -3.36 -18.97
C VAL A 229 4.53 -3.36 -17.49
N CYS A 230 4.16 -4.51 -16.97
CA CYS A 230 3.82 -4.70 -15.57
C CYS A 230 4.91 -5.50 -14.85
N ASN A 231 5.22 -5.09 -13.63
CA ASN A 231 6.14 -5.83 -12.77
C ASN A 231 5.51 -7.16 -12.32
N THR A 232 6.35 -8.04 -11.78
CA THR A 232 5.89 -9.25 -11.11
C THR A 232 5.09 -8.90 -9.86
N THR A 233 4.08 -9.72 -9.55
CA THR A 233 3.26 -9.55 -8.35
C THR A 233 4.09 -9.81 -7.10
N LYS A 234 3.99 -8.92 -6.12
CA LYS A 234 4.60 -9.07 -4.78
C LYS A 234 3.52 -9.20 -3.72
N ALA A 235 3.70 -10.10 -2.76
CA ALA A 235 2.85 -10.20 -1.59
C ALA A 235 3.02 -8.95 -0.72
N ILE A 236 1.91 -8.30 -0.38
CA ILE A 236 1.91 -7.17 0.55
C ILE A 236 1.20 -7.48 1.87
N ALA A 237 0.31 -8.48 1.88
CA ALA A 237 -0.34 -8.97 3.09
C ALA A 237 -0.88 -10.40 2.88
N GLY A 238 -0.97 -11.16 3.96
CA GLY A 238 -1.53 -12.52 3.98
C GLY A 238 -0.79 -13.41 4.99
N PRO A 239 -1.14 -14.70 5.10
CA PRO A 239 -2.04 -15.43 4.21
C PRO A 239 -3.53 -15.14 4.44
N PHE A 240 -4.30 -15.20 3.35
CA PHE A 240 -5.76 -15.06 3.32
C PHE A 240 -6.43 -16.37 2.94
N GLN A 241 -7.75 -16.41 3.09
CA GLN A 241 -8.55 -17.51 2.57
C GLN A 241 -8.43 -17.62 1.02
N PRO A 242 -8.67 -18.80 0.44
CA PRO A 242 -8.71 -18.97 -1.00
C PRO A 242 -9.74 -18.09 -1.70
N TYR A 243 -9.57 -17.92 -3.01
CA TYR A 243 -10.62 -17.35 -3.84
C TYR A 243 -11.87 -18.23 -3.83
N ALA A 244 -13.05 -17.61 -3.68
CA ALA A 244 -14.34 -18.29 -3.76
C ALA A 244 -15.43 -17.34 -4.28
N THR A 245 -16.29 -17.84 -5.16
CA THR A 245 -17.38 -17.07 -5.81
C THR A 245 -18.63 -16.93 -4.94
N ASN A 246 -18.75 -17.71 -3.87
CA ASN A 246 -19.88 -17.75 -2.94
C ASN A 246 -19.80 -16.67 -1.83
N GLY A 247 -18.91 -15.68 -1.97
CA GLY A 247 -18.74 -14.61 -0.99
C GLY A 247 -17.84 -14.94 0.20
N THR A 248 -17.14 -16.09 0.20
CA THR A 248 -16.14 -16.43 1.24
C THR A 248 -14.69 -16.27 0.75
N SER A 249 -14.47 -15.50 -0.32
CA SER A 249 -13.12 -15.20 -0.83
C SER A 249 -12.24 -14.50 0.21
N GLY A 250 -10.93 -14.80 0.22
CA GLY A 250 -9.96 -14.15 1.10
C GLY A 250 -9.84 -12.64 0.90
N VAL A 251 -10.00 -12.16 -0.33
CA VAL A 251 -10.14 -10.74 -0.66
C VAL A 251 -11.35 -10.62 -1.58
N GLN A 252 -12.23 -9.68 -1.23
CA GLN A 252 -13.46 -9.43 -1.96
C GLN A 252 -13.69 -7.94 -2.13
N PHE A 253 -13.85 -7.51 -3.37
CA PHE A 253 -14.28 -6.16 -3.72
C PHE A 253 -15.74 -6.16 -4.14
N ALA A 254 -16.48 -5.15 -3.69
CA ALA A 254 -17.80 -4.82 -4.19
C ALA A 254 -17.86 -3.32 -4.48
N TYR A 255 -18.50 -2.96 -5.59
CA TYR A 255 -18.53 -1.60 -6.11
C TYR A 255 -19.96 -1.10 -6.09
N TYR A 256 -20.18 0.09 -5.56
CA TYR A 256 -21.50 0.68 -5.41
C TYR A 256 -21.57 2.05 -6.08
N ASP A 257 -22.72 2.34 -6.68
CA ASP A 257 -23.03 3.64 -7.27
C ASP A 257 -23.57 4.65 -6.24
N ALA A 258 -24.01 5.82 -6.71
CA ALA A 258 -24.53 6.92 -5.88
C ALA A 258 -25.82 6.55 -5.12
N THR A 259 -26.59 5.60 -5.64
CA THR A 259 -27.83 5.11 -5.03
C THR A 259 -27.58 3.99 -4.02
N GLY A 260 -26.34 3.46 -3.98
CA GLY A 260 -25.96 2.31 -3.17
C GLY A 260 -26.21 0.97 -3.84
N ALA A 261 -26.60 0.95 -5.12
CA ALA A 261 -26.73 -0.28 -5.90
C ALA A 261 -25.36 -0.79 -6.38
N VAL A 262 -25.24 -2.10 -6.58
CA VAL A 262 -24.00 -2.70 -7.10
C VAL A 262 -23.83 -2.32 -8.56
N THR A 263 -22.64 -1.86 -8.94
CA THR A 263 -22.34 -1.44 -10.30
C THR A 263 -21.17 -2.20 -10.91
N ALA A 264 -21.30 -2.55 -12.18
CA ALA A 264 -20.24 -3.08 -13.03
C ALA A 264 -19.65 -2.00 -13.97
N ILE A 265 -20.07 -0.74 -13.83
CA ILE A 265 -19.61 0.38 -14.65
C ILE A 265 -18.58 1.21 -13.85
N PRO A 266 -17.29 1.25 -14.25
CA PRO A 266 -16.24 1.94 -13.49
C PRO A 266 -16.51 3.43 -13.25
N ALA A 267 -17.09 4.11 -14.23
CA ALA A 267 -17.42 5.55 -14.15
C ALA A 267 -18.50 5.87 -13.10
N ASN A 268 -19.33 4.88 -12.73
CA ASN A 268 -20.43 5.05 -11.79
C ASN A 268 -20.03 4.69 -10.35
N VAL A 269 -18.79 4.23 -10.12
CA VAL A 269 -18.34 3.81 -8.79
C VAL A 269 -18.25 5.04 -7.87
N MET A 270 -18.93 4.96 -6.74
CA MET A 270 -18.94 6.00 -5.69
C MET A 270 -18.41 5.48 -4.36
N ARG A 271 -18.55 4.18 -4.10
CA ARG A 271 -18.05 3.49 -2.92
C ARG A 271 -17.51 2.11 -3.29
N ILE A 272 -16.38 1.75 -2.70
CA ILE A 272 -15.77 0.43 -2.81
C ILE A 272 -15.79 -0.22 -1.43
N SER A 273 -16.46 -1.36 -1.31
CA SER A 273 -16.35 -2.23 -0.14
C SER A 273 -15.24 -3.22 -0.37
N LEU A 274 -14.29 -3.28 0.55
CA LEU A 274 -13.25 -4.29 0.61
C LEU A 274 -13.50 -5.18 1.82
N VAL A 275 -13.58 -6.49 1.60
CA VAL A 275 -13.57 -7.49 2.67
C VAL A 275 -12.29 -8.31 2.55
N VAL A 276 -11.57 -8.45 3.65
CA VAL A 276 -10.36 -9.25 3.74
C VAL A 276 -10.54 -10.30 4.84
N ARG A 277 -10.24 -11.57 4.54
CA ARG A 277 -10.42 -12.72 5.43
C ARG A 277 -9.09 -13.44 5.60
N GLY A 278 -8.52 -13.31 6.80
CA GLY A 278 -7.28 -13.94 7.21
C GLY A 278 -7.49 -15.39 7.59
N GLN A 279 -6.48 -16.22 7.32
CA GLN A 279 -6.43 -17.59 7.79
C GLN A 279 -5.10 -17.83 8.47
N GLY A 280 -5.14 -18.21 9.75
CA GLY A 280 -3.95 -18.60 10.52
C GLY A 280 -3.24 -19.79 9.90
N ALA A 281 -1.92 -19.85 10.08
CA ALA A 281 -1.11 -20.92 9.51
C ALA A 281 -1.21 -22.23 10.32
N GLY A 282 -1.63 -22.15 11.57
CA GLY A 282 -1.73 -23.28 12.49
C GLY A 282 -3.16 -23.62 12.89
N LEU A 283 -3.31 -24.82 13.46
CA LEU A 283 -4.50 -25.14 14.23
C LEU A 283 -4.36 -24.49 15.61
N VAL A 284 -5.33 -23.68 15.98
CA VAL A 284 -5.42 -23.03 17.29
C VAL A 284 -6.36 -23.81 18.20
N ASN A 285 -6.02 -23.86 19.48
CA ASN A 285 -6.85 -24.46 20.51
C ASN A 285 -6.85 -23.59 21.77
N PHE A 286 -7.90 -22.79 21.93
CA PHE A 286 -8.02 -21.83 23.03
C PHE A 286 -8.76 -22.41 24.25
N THR A 287 -9.56 -23.46 24.10
CA THR A 287 -10.52 -23.90 25.13
C THR A 287 -10.61 -25.42 25.32
N GLY A 288 -9.66 -26.20 24.80
CA GLY A 288 -9.65 -27.66 24.93
C GLY A 288 -10.59 -28.41 23.97
N THR A 289 -11.21 -27.69 23.03
CA THR A 289 -11.97 -28.25 21.90
C THR A 289 -11.05 -28.73 20.78
N HIS A 290 -11.61 -29.28 19.70
CA HIS A 290 -10.82 -29.66 18.52
C HIS A 290 -10.04 -28.47 17.96
N ALA A 291 -8.76 -28.69 17.65
CA ALA A 291 -7.92 -27.66 17.08
C ALA A 291 -8.42 -27.29 15.67
N THR A 292 -8.67 -26.01 15.43
CA THR A 292 -9.23 -25.49 14.16
C THR A 292 -8.36 -24.36 13.63
N THR A 293 -8.42 -24.04 12.34
CA THR A 293 -7.68 -22.89 11.81
C THR A 293 -8.29 -21.60 12.31
N PHE A 294 -7.45 -20.67 12.78
CA PHE A 294 -7.92 -19.35 13.17
C PHE A 294 -8.38 -18.58 11.93
N GLY A 295 -9.58 -18.03 11.97
CA GLY A 295 -10.11 -17.15 10.92
C GLY A 295 -10.50 -15.81 11.51
N ASP A 296 -10.14 -14.73 10.84
CA ASP A 296 -10.58 -13.38 11.18
C ASP A 296 -10.91 -12.62 9.89
N SER A 297 -11.79 -11.64 9.98
CA SER A 297 -12.22 -10.87 8.82
C SER A 297 -12.42 -9.41 9.15
N MET A 298 -12.21 -8.57 8.14
CA MET A 298 -12.37 -7.14 8.28
C MET A 298 -12.99 -6.61 7.00
N ARG A 299 -13.99 -5.74 7.17
CA ARG A 299 -14.66 -5.01 6.10
C ARG A 299 -14.32 -3.52 6.21
N ILE A 300 -14.02 -2.92 5.06
CA ILE A 300 -13.70 -1.51 4.94
C ILE A 300 -14.53 -0.94 3.82
N GLU A 301 -15.15 0.20 4.10
CA GLU A 301 -15.91 0.97 3.12
C GLU A 301 -15.10 2.21 2.75
N ILE A 302 -14.83 2.39 1.46
CA ILE A 302 -14.08 3.52 0.93
C ILE A 302 -15.00 4.32 0.02
N GLY A 303 -15.33 5.54 0.41
CA GLY A 303 -15.96 6.52 -0.48
C GLY A 303 -14.93 7.18 -1.38
N LEU A 304 -15.18 7.21 -2.69
CA LEU A 304 -14.32 7.94 -3.63
C LEU A 304 -14.57 9.45 -3.49
N ARG A 305 -13.51 10.26 -3.53
CA ARG A 305 -13.62 11.72 -3.35
C ARG A 305 -14.05 12.46 -4.62
N ASN A 306 -13.57 12.00 -5.78
CA ASN A 306 -13.82 12.65 -7.06
C ASN A 306 -14.81 11.82 -7.86
N ARG A 307 -16.10 12.12 -7.67
CA ARG A 307 -17.20 11.26 -8.05
C ARG A 307 -18.36 12.12 -8.57
N ASN A 308 -19.16 11.61 -9.51
CA ASN A 308 -20.31 12.33 -10.06
C ASN A 308 -21.50 12.30 -9.08
#